data_AF-A0A7D6I844-F1
#
_entry.id   AF-A0A7D6I844-F1
#
_cell.length_a   1.000
_cell.length_b   1.000
_cell.length_c   1.000
_cell.angle_alpha   90.00
_cell.angle_beta   90.00
_cell.angle_gamma   90.00
#
_symmetry.space_group_name_H-M   'P 1'
#
loop_
_entity.id
_entity.type
_entity.pdbx_description
1 polymer ?
#
loop_
_entity_poly.entity_id
_entity_poly.type
_entity_poly.pdbx_seq_one_letter_code
_entity_poly.pdbx_strand_id
1 'polypeptide(L)'
;MRFLAGILRALCWLLATAALAVAVPAAWLQTNIVDEDGYSALAERAAGDPALQTAMASELTTRATALINRHSYQVDSATVHGVAAAFTAGASFPPLFAHTNRAAHAWLFTAPKSGAEQWMVDVAPMLRETSIQQLLNSYHVQVPDTLPVPVTVSGSVHQGELHRAAVWGPWVSIGATAGCVVFALLALAVARSRGRALTGLGVSALLVGAAGWAGIEVGRRYLNEQLNRTTGDIRRIADVMVGHAEDSLHWWLNVTLAAGVALVVLGFVVAMVGGLVGKSRPAS
;
A
#
# COMPACT_ATOMS: atom_id res chain seq x y z
N MET A 1 1.65 -41.82 -21.60
CA MET A 1 2.18 -40.46 -21.81
C MET A 1 1.11 -39.36 -21.92
N ARG A 2 -0.02 -39.54 -22.63
CA ARG A 2 -1.05 -38.49 -22.80
C ARG A 2 -1.73 -38.02 -21.50
N PHE A 3 -1.96 -38.92 -20.55
CA PHE A 3 -2.57 -38.59 -19.24
C PHE A 3 -1.64 -37.74 -18.36
N LEU A 4 -0.36 -38.11 -18.26
CA LEU A 4 0.66 -37.37 -17.50
C LEU A 4 0.79 -35.91 -17.98
N ALA A 5 0.80 -35.69 -19.31
CA ALA A 5 0.84 -34.34 -19.88
C ALA A 5 -0.42 -33.52 -19.56
N GLY A 6 -1.59 -34.18 -19.47
CA GLY A 6 -2.84 -33.54 -19.08
C GLY A 6 -2.84 -33.08 -17.61
N ILE A 7 -2.37 -33.96 -16.71
CA ILE A 7 -2.23 -33.67 -15.28
C ILE A 7 -1.22 -32.55 -15.04
N LEU A 8 -0.04 -32.63 -15.65
CA LEU A 8 1.00 -31.60 -15.53
C LEU A 8 0.49 -30.23 -15.97
N ARG A 9 -0.23 -30.16 -17.09
CA ARG A 9 -0.84 -28.91 -17.57
C ARG A 9 -1.86 -28.35 -16.57
N ALA A 10 -2.74 -29.19 -16.06
CA ALA A 10 -3.74 -28.77 -15.08
C ALA A 10 -3.06 -28.26 -13.79
N LEU A 11 -2.03 -28.96 -13.32
CA LEU A 11 -1.23 -28.56 -12.17
C LEU A 11 -0.52 -27.22 -12.40
N CYS A 12 0.18 -27.04 -13.53
CA CYS A 12 0.82 -25.77 -13.86
C CYS A 12 -0.20 -24.62 -13.96
N TRP A 13 -1.38 -24.86 -14.53
CA TRP A 13 -2.44 -23.85 -14.62
C TRP A 13 -3.01 -23.48 -13.24
N LEU A 14 -3.24 -24.46 -12.36
CA LEU A 14 -3.67 -24.22 -10.99
C LEU A 14 -2.60 -23.45 -10.19
N LEU A 15 -1.34 -23.86 -10.30
CA LEU A 15 -0.21 -23.18 -9.65
C LEU A 15 -0.03 -21.75 -10.18
N ALA A 16 -0.20 -21.51 -11.48
CA ALA A 16 -0.18 -20.17 -12.05
C ALA A 16 -1.33 -19.30 -11.49
N THR A 17 -2.53 -19.87 -11.37
CA THR A 17 -3.71 -19.16 -10.83
C THR A 17 -3.53 -18.83 -9.35
N ALA A 18 -3.06 -19.80 -8.55
CA ALA A 18 -2.78 -19.60 -7.14
C ALA A 18 -1.64 -18.58 -6.93
N ALA A 19 -0.58 -18.67 -7.71
CA ALA A 19 0.52 -17.72 -7.66
C ALA A 19 0.06 -16.32 -8.05
N LEU A 20 -0.80 -16.15 -9.06
CA LEU A 20 -1.38 -14.86 -9.42
C LEU A 20 -2.21 -14.26 -8.27
N ALA A 21 -3.03 -15.09 -7.61
CA ALA A 21 -3.85 -14.67 -6.46
C ALA A 21 -3.02 -14.15 -5.28
N VAL A 22 -1.79 -14.63 -5.12
CA VAL A 22 -0.84 -14.14 -4.10
C VAL A 22 0.00 -12.99 -4.63
N ALA A 23 0.44 -13.06 -5.89
CA ALA A 23 1.37 -12.10 -6.48
C ALA A 23 0.79 -10.69 -6.54
N VAL A 24 -0.50 -10.55 -6.92
CA VAL A 24 -1.11 -9.22 -7.05
C VAL A 24 -1.19 -8.51 -5.68
N PRO A 25 -1.78 -9.09 -4.62
CA PRO A 25 -1.79 -8.45 -3.30
C PRO A 25 -0.39 -8.30 -2.70
N ALA A 26 0.51 -9.28 -2.88
CA ALA A 26 1.87 -9.21 -2.34
C ALA A 26 2.69 -8.09 -3.01
N ALA A 27 2.58 -7.94 -4.33
CA ALA A 27 3.25 -6.87 -5.06
C ALA A 27 2.68 -5.50 -4.68
N TRP A 28 1.36 -5.38 -4.54
CA TRP A 28 0.73 -4.14 -4.07
C TRP A 28 1.20 -3.78 -2.66
N LEU A 29 1.17 -4.73 -1.71
CA LEU A 29 1.59 -4.52 -0.33
C LEU A 29 3.07 -4.13 -0.28
N GLN A 30 3.90 -4.82 -1.06
CA GLN A 30 5.32 -4.52 -1.14
C GLN A 30 5.58 -3.10 -1.63
N THR A 31 4.83 -2.63 -2.64
CA THR A 31 5.07 -1.34 -3.31
C THR A 31 4.34 -0.16 -2.69
N ASN A 32 3.29 -0.36 -1.90
CA ASN A 32 2.49 0.73 -1.32
C ASN A 32 2.54 0.80 0.20
N ILE A 33 2.90 -0.29 0.89
CA ILE A 33 2.88 -0.37 2.35
C ILE A 33 4.25 -0.70 2.93
N VAL A 34 4.98 -1.66 2.35
CA VAL A 34 6.31 -2.04 2.84
C VAL A 34 7.38 -1.07 2.34
N ASP A 35 7.29 -0.67 1.07
CA ASP A 35 8.17 0.33 0.48
C ASP A 35 7.88 1.73 1.07
N GLU A 36 8.94 2.38 1.54
CA GLU A 36 8.86 3.67 2.23
C GLU A 36 8.39 4.80 1.31
N ASP A 37 8.90 4.85 0.07
CA ASP A 37 8.53 5.86 -0.91
C ASP A 37 7.08 5.66 -1.34
N GLY A 38 6.69 4.42 -1.63
CA GLY A 38 5.31 4.05 -1.94
C GLY A 38 4.32 4.42 -0.85
N TYR A 39 4.64 4.10 0.41
CA TYR A 39 3.81 4.48 1.57
C TYR A 39 3.72 5.99 1.73
N SER A 40 4.84 6.71 1.60
CA SER A 40 4.84 8.18 1.70
C SER A 40 3.99 8.83 0.60
N ALA A 41 4.04 8.32 -0.64
CA ALA A 41 3.22 8.81 -1.73
C ALA A 41 1.73 8.49 -1.55
N LEU A 42 1.39 7.38 -0.88
CA LEU A 42 0.02 7.06 -0.49
C LEU A 42 -0.47 8.04 0.60
N ALA A 43 0.35 8.27 1.64
CA ALA A 43 0.05 9.20 2.72
C ALA A 43 -0.12 10.64 2.23
N GLU A 44 0.72 11.09 1.29
CA GLU A 44 0.61 12.40 0.66
C GLU A 44 -0.73 12.57 -0.07
N ARG A 45 -1.12 11.57 -0.88
CA ARG A 45 -2.41 11.58 -1.57
C ARG A 45 -3.58 11.64 -0.59
N ALA A 46 -3.55 10.82 0.45
CA ALA A 46 -4.57 10.83 1.49
C ALA A 46 -4.66 12.17 2.24
N ALA A 47 -3.53 12.85 2.47
CA ALA A 47 -3.50 14.17 3.10
C ALA A 47 -4.12 15.28 2.25
N GLY A 48 -4.30 15.04 0.95
CA GLY A 48 -5.10 15.89 0.07
C GLY A 48 -6.61 15.78 0.27
N ASP A 49 -7.09 14.79 1.03
CA ASP A 49 -8.51 14.57 1.27
C ASP A 49 -9.07 15.57 2.32
N PRO A 50 -10.14 16.33 1.99
CA PRO A 50 -10.76 17.27 2.92
C PRO A 50 -11.18 16.67 4.27
N ALA A 51 -11.58 15.38 4.30
CA ALA A 51 -11.98 14.70 5.52
C ALA A 51 -10.78 14.46 6.44
N LEU A 52 -9.62 14.10 5.89
CA LEU A 52 -8.38 13.95 6.66
C LEU A 52 -7.88 15.32 7.14
N GLN A 53 -7.90 16.33 6.26
CA GLN A 53 -7.52 17.70 6.63
C GLN A 53 -8.36 18.23 7.80
N THR A 54 -9.69 18.06 7.72
CA THR A 54 -10.61 18.47 8.80
C THR A 54 -10.32 17.71 10.10
N ALA A 55 -10.13 16.39 10.03
CA ALA A 55 -9.82 15.58 11.20
C ALA A 55 -8.48 15.99 11.84
N MET A 56 -7.46 16.23 11.01
CA MET A 56 -6.15 16.68 11.47
C MET A 56 -6.22 18.08 12.09
N ALA A 57 -7.00 18.99 11.51
CA ALA A 57 -7.22 20.31 12.09
C ALA A 57 -7.80 20.22 13.50
N SER A 58 -8.81 19.37 13.71
CA SER A 58 -9.43 19.13 15.01
C SER A 58 -8.46 18.49 16.01
N GLU A 59 -7.65 17.52 15.59
CA GLU A 59 -6.65 16.88 16.45
C GLU A 59 -5.55 17.87 16.87
N LEU A 60 -5.03 18.66 15.92
CA LEU A 60 -4.05 19.72 16.19
C LEU A 60 -4.63 20.77 17.15
N THR A 61 -5.89 21.16 16.94
CA THR A 61 -6.60 22.10 17.83
C THR A 61 -6.68 21.57 19.25
N THR A 62 -7.09 20.31 19.40
CA THR A 62 -7.25 19.64 20.70
C THR A 62 -5.92 19.58 21.44
N ARG A 63 -4.85 19.13 20.76
CA ARG A 63 -3.51 19.03 21.37
C ARG A 63 -2.91 20.39 21.70
N ALA A 64 -3.04 21.38 20.81
CA ALA A 64 -2.53 22.72 21.02
C ALA A 64 -3.24 23.40 22.21
N THR A 65 -4.58 23.32 22.25
CA THR A 65 -5.38 23.88 23.37
C THR A 65 -5.00 23.22 24.70
N ALA A 66 -4.85 21.89 24.73
CA ALA A 66 -4.42 21.16 25.93
C ALA A 66 -3.01 21.54 26.40
N LEU A 67 -2.09 21.87 25.47
CA LEU A 67 -0.75 22.35 25.81
C LEU A 67 -0.77 23.78 26.38
N ILE A 68 -1.56 24.68 25.78
CA ILE A 68 -1.68 26.08 26.19
C ILE A 68 -2.33 26.18 27.58
N ASN A 69 -3.42 25.43 27.79
CA ASN A 69 -4.12 25.40 29.09
C ASN A 69 -3.22 24.90 30.24
N ARG A 70 -2.28 23.99 29.96
CA ARG A 70 -1.28 23.55 30.96
C ARG A 70 -0.32 24.66 31.39
N HIS A 71 -0.14 25.69 30.57
CA HIS A 71 0.73 26.83 30.86
C HIS A 71 -0.04 28.07 31.34
N SER A 72 -1.27 27.89 31.83
CA SER A 72 -2.11 28.92 32.48
C SER A 72 -2.59 30.06 31.57
N TYR A 73 -2.59 29.87 30.26
CA TYR A 73 -3.23 30.79 29.30
C TYR A 73 -4.58 30.21 28.86
N GLN A 74 -5.64 31.02 28.87
CA GLN A 74 -6.90 30.66 28.22
C GLN A 74 -6.86 31.15 26.77
N VAL A 75 -6.99 30.21 25.85
CA VAL A 75 -7.02 30.51 24.42
C VAL A 75 -8.38 30.09 23.87
N ASP A 76 -8.93 30.92 23.00
CA ASP A 76 -10.15 30.59 22.29
C ASP A 76 -9.89 29.43 21.31
N SER A 77 -10.56 28.31 21.54
CA SER A 77 -10.42 27.10 20.74
C SER A 77 -10.84 27.32 19.28
N ALA A 78 -11.79 28.23 19.02
CA ALA A 78 -12.22 28.53 17.66
C ALA A 78 -11.11 29.23 16.86
N THR A 79 -10.36 30.13 17.50
CA THR A 79 -9.19 30.79 16.89
C THR A 79 -8.09 29.77 16.55
N VAL A 80 -7.77 28.84 17.46
CA VAL A 80 -6.78 27.77 17.21
C VAL A 80 -7.24 26.88 16.07
N HIS A 81 -8.52 26.53 16.04
CA HIS A 81 -9.10 25.71 14.98
C HIS A 81 -9.00 26.40 13.61
N GLY A 82 -9.27 27.70 13.52
CA GLY A 82 -9.12 28.44 12.28
C GLY A 82 -7.70 28.39 11.71
N VAL A 83 -6.68 28.50 12.57
CA VAL A 83 -5.27 28.38 12.17
C VAL A 83 -4.94 26.95 11.74
N ALA A 84 -5.38 25.95 12.49
CA ALA A 84 -5.14 24.54 12.17
C ALA A 84 -5.84 24.12 10.86
N ALA A 85 -7.05 24.62 10.61
CA ALA A 85 -7.80 24.40 9.37
C ALA A 85 -7.11 25.08 8.17
N ALA A 86 -6.66 26.33 8.31
CA ALA A 86 -5.93 27.02 7.26
C ALA A 86 -4.59 26.31 6.92
N PHE A 87 -3.90 25.80 7.93
CA PHE A 87 -2.67 25.03 7.75
C PHE A 87 -2.93 23.71 7.01
N THR A 88 -3.89 22.91 7.46
CA THR A 88 -4.19 21.58 6.88
C THR A 88 -4.78 21.66 5.47
N ALA A 89 -5.51 22.74 5.14
CA ALA A 89 -5.96 23.01 3.79
C ALA A 89 -4.85 23.58 2.87
N GLY A 90 -3.70 23.95 3.43
CA GLY A 90 -2.59 24.55 2.70
C GLY A 90 -1.79 23.54 1.87
N ALA A 91 -1.20 24.00 0.76
CA ALA A 91 -0.42 23.16 -0.15
C ALA A 91 0.82 22.51 0.49
N SER A 92 1.31 23.05 1.61
CA SER A 92 2.44 22.50 2.36
C SER A 92 2.06 21.32 3.24
N PHE A 93 0.77 21.12 3.55
CA PHE A 93 0.35 20.09 4.50
C PHE A 93 0.55 18.66 3.97
N PRO A 94 0.11 18.30 2.75
CA PRO A 94 0.30 16.94 2.24
C PRO A 94 1.75 16.43 2.25
N PRO A 95 2.75 17.16 1.72
CA PRO A 95 4.14 16.68 1.75
C PRO A 95 4.70 16.60 3.17
N LEU A 96 4.28 17.49 4.08
CA LEU A 96 4.71 17.44 5.48
C LEU A 96 4.13 16.21 6.20
N PHE A 97 2.84 15.93 5.97
CA PHE A 97 2.18 14.74 6.51
C PHE A 97 2.84 13.45 6.00
N ALA A 98 3.20 13.40 4.72
CA ALA A 98 3.94 12.29 4.13
C ALA A 98 5.31 12.10 4.78
N HIS A 99 6.06 13.19 5.01
CA HIS A 99 7.35 13.15 5.67
C HIS A 99 7.26 12.63 7.12
N THR A 100 6.27 13.08 7.88
CA THR A 100 6.05 12.58 9.25
C THR A 100 5.68 11.10 9.25
N ASN A 101 4.82 10.66 8.31
CA ASN A 101 4.46 9.26 8.16
C ASN A 101 5.64 8.39 7.73
N ARG A 102 6.53 8.91 6.89
CA ARG A 102 7.78 8.25 6.48
C ARG A 102 8.65 7.93 7.70
N ALA A 103 8.84 8.89 8.60
CA ALA A 103 9.60 8.65 9.83
C ALA A 103 8.96 7.58 10.74
N ALA A 104 7.63 7.60 10.86
CA ALA A 104 6.90 6.57 11.61
C ALA A 104 7.02 5.18 10.97
N HIS A 105 6.95 5.12 9.65
CA HIS A 105 7.17 3.90 8.86
C HIS A 105 8.58 3.35 9.07
N ALA A 106 9.62 4.18 8.91
CA ALA A 106 11.00 3.75 9.10
C ALA A 106 11.24 3.17 10.50
N TRP A 107 10.60 3.73 11.53
CA TRP A 107 10.66 3.20 12.89
C TRP A 107 10.00 1.82 13.05
N LEU A 108 8.88 1.57 12.37
CA LEU A 108 8.18 0.27 12.39
C LEU A 108 8.92 -0.83 11.60
N PHE A 109 9.60 -0.48 10.51
CA PHE A 109 10.19 -1.43 9.56
C PHE A 109 11.71 -1.64 9.74
N THR A 110 12.40 -0.77 10.48
CA THR A 110 13.84 -0.91 10.78
C THR A 110 14.06 -1.85 11.97
N ALA A 111 15.16 -2.61 11.96
CA ALA A 111 15.51 -3.52 13.04
C ALA A 111 15.50 -2.82 14.42
N PRO A 112 14.97 -3.47 15.47
CA PRO A 112 15.00 -2.92 16.81
C PRO A 112 16.44 -2.66 17.25
N LYS A 113 16.74 -1.47 17.76
CA LYS A 113 18.03 -1.18 18.39
C LYS A 113 17.95 -1.61 19.86
N SER A 114 18.99 -2.26 20.38
CA SER A 114 19.08 -2.65 21.79
C SER A 114 18.92 -1.42 22.70
N GLY A 115 17.86 -1.40 23.52
CA GLY A 115 17.57 -0.32 24.47
C GLY A 115 16.58 0.76 24.00
N ALA A 116 15.98 0.62 22.81
CA ALA A 116 15.02 1.59 22.27
C ALA A 116 13.56 1.11 22.45
N GLU A 117 13.05 1.13 23.68
CA GLU A 117 11.61 0.86 23.93
C GLU A 117 10.73 2.09 23.65
N GLN A 118 11.32 3.28 23.48
CA GLN A 118 10.58 4.53 23.35
C GLN A 118 10.85 5.18 22.00
N TRP A 119 9.79 5.53 21.25
CA TRP A 119 9.88 6.21 19.95
C TRP A 119 10.56 7.57 20.15
N MET A 120 11.83 7.67 19.75
CA MET A 120 12.56 8.92 19.65
C MET A 120 12.43 9.39 18.20
N VAL A 121 11.59 10.40 17.97
CA VAL A 121 11.61 11.10 16.67
C VAL A 121 12.81 12.00 16.69
N ASP A 122 13.80 11.71 15.84
CA ASP A 122 14.83 12.69 15.54
C ASP A 122 14.23 13.73 14.60
N VAL A 123 13.90 14.90 15.15
CA VAL A 123 13.30 16.01 14.38
C VAL A 123 14.39 16.82 13.69
N ALA A 124 15.68 16.53 13.93
CA ALA A 124 16.81 17.23 13.31
C ALA A 124 16.77 17.25 11.76
N PRO A 125 16.30 16.22 11.03
CA PRO A 125 16.14 16.27 9.58
C PRO A 125 15.04 17.23 9.12
N MET A 126 13.93 17.35 9.86
CA MET A 126 12.85 18.32 9.57
C MET A 126 13.29 19.76 9.81
N LEU A 127 14.23 19.97 10.73
CA LEU A 127 14.86 21.27 10.99
C LEU A 127 15.97 21.61 9.98
N ARG A 128 16.37 20.66 9.12
CA ARG A 128 17.34 20.86 8.03
C ARG A 128 16.70 21.17 6.68
N GLU A 129 15.37 21.21 6.62
CA GLU A 129 14.63 21.76 5.47
C GLU A 129 15.05 23.21 5.22
N THR A 130 15.32 23.56 3.96
CA THR A 130 16.02 24.80 3.59
C THR A 130 15.24 26.06 4.00
N SER A 131 13.92 25.96 3.99
CA SER A 131 12.98 27.00 4.41
C SER A 131 12.99 27.26 5.93
N ILE A 132 13.19 26.21 6.73
CA ILE A 132 13.23 26.29 8.20
C ILE A 132 14.63 26.70 8.67
N GLN A 133 15.70 26.25 8.00
CA GLN A 133 17.06 26.71 8.27
C GLN A 133 17.24 28.22 8.02
N GLN A 134 16.64 28.77 6.96
CA GLN A 134 16.71 30.20 6.68
C GLN A 134 16.06 31.02 7.81
N LEU A 135 14.93 30.56 8.34
CA LEU A 135 14.24 31.20 9.46
C LEU A 135 15.02 31.06 10.77
N LEU A 136 15.59 29.89 11.07
CA LEU A 136 16.35 29.64 12.30
C LEU A 136 17.69 30.38 12.34
N ASN A 137 18.35 30.55 11.19
CA ASN A 137 19.57 31.35 11.06
C ASN A 137 19.33 32.84 11.31
N SER A 138 18.17 33.39 10.91
CA SER A 138 17.82 34.77 11.24
C SER A 138 17.66 35.03 12.75
N TYR A 139 17.47 33.98 13.55
CA TYR A 139 17.35 34.07 15.02
C TYR A 139 18.56 33.48 15.78
N HIS A 140 19.68 33.20 15.11
CA HIS A 140 20.92 32.65 15.71
C HIS A 140 20.73 31.34 16.50
N VAL A 141 19.73 30.53 16.15
CA VAL A 141 19.49 29.23 16.78
C VAL A 141 20.23 28.15 16.00
N GLN A 142 21.26 27.56 16.60
CA GLN A 142 21.95 26.41 16.03
C GLN A 142 21.13 25.14 16.29
N VAL A 143 20.74 24.46 15.21
CA VAL A 143 20.05 23.17 15.27
C VAL A 143 21.08 22.10 15.69
N PRO A 144 20.86 21.38 16.81
CA PRO A 144 21.72 20.26 17.19
C PRO A 144 21.67 19.14 16.14
N ASP A 145 22.78 18.41 15.96
CA ASP A 145 22.87 17.32 14.98
C ASP A 145 21.81 16.23 15.17
N THR A 146 21.34 16.04 16.40
CA THR A 146 20.22 15.16 16.75
C THR A 146 19.36 15.83 17.82
N LEU A 147 18.04 15.78 17.65
CA LEU A 147 17.10 16.24 18.67
C LEU A 147 16.04 15.15 18.90
N PRO A 148 16.37 14.12 19.70
CA PRO A 148 15.45 13.04 19.97
C PRO A 148 14.32 13.55 20.89
N VAL A 149 13.15 13.78 20.33
CA VAL A 149 11.94 14.07 21.12
C VAL A 149 11.27 12.73 21.43
N PRO A 150 11.11 12.35 22.71
CA PRO A 150 10.39 11.15 23.07
C PRO A 150 8.92 11.39 22.77
N VAL A 151 8.39 10.71 21.75
CA VAL A 151 6.97 10.71 21.50
C VAL A 151 6.40 9.46 22.16
N THR A 152 5.64 9.67 23.23
CA THR A 152 4.99 8.59 23.97
C THR A 152 3.85 8.04 23.12
N VAL A 153 4.13 6.96 22.37
CA VAL A 153 3.08 6.21 21.68
C VAL A 153 2.35 5.41 22.77
N SER A 154 1.11 5.82 23.08
CA SER A 154 0.27 5.11 24.04
C SER A 154 -0.30 3.87 23.36
N GLY A 155 0.46 2.78 23.32
CA GLY A 155 0.02 1.54 22.68
C GLY A 155 1.11 0.49 22.58
N SER A 156 0.70 -0.77 22.50
CA SER A 156 1.53 -1.99 22.45
C SER A 156 2.36 -2.16 21.16
N VAL A 157 2.71 -1.07 20.49
CA VAL A 157 3.44 -1.06 19.22
C VAL A 157 4.92 -0.85 19.51
N HIS A 158 5.77 -1.74 18.98
CA HIS A 158 7.21 -1.75 19.27
C HIS A 158 8.03 -1.40 18.04
N GLN A 159 9.23 -0.84 18.25
CA GLN A 159 10.17 -0.58 17.16
C GLN A 159 10.48 -1.88 16.43
N GLY A 160 10.46 -1.85 15.09
CA GLY A 160 10.81 -3.01 14.28
C GLY A 160 9.81 -4.16 14.32
N GLU A 161 8.58 -3.94 14.80
CA GLU A 161 7.51 -4.94 14.78
C GLU A 161 7.24 -5.48 13.37
N LEU A 162 7.36 -4.63 12.36
CA LEU A 162 7.18 -4.98 10.95
C LEU A 162 8.50 -5.24 10.21
N HIS A 163 9.63 -5.29 10.93
CA HIS A 163 10.94 -5.54 10.34
C HIS A 163 10.99 -6.88 9.58
N ARG A 164 10.30 -7.91 10.09
CA ARG A 164 10.20 -9.21 9.40
C ARG A 164 9.49 -9.07 8.05
N ALA A 165 8.46 -8.23 7.96
CA ALA A 165 7.78 -7.94 6.70
C ALA A 165 8.69 -7.15 5.75
N ALA A 166 9.51 -6.22 6.26
CA ALA A 166 10.52 -5.51 5.48
C ALA A 166 11.53 -6.46 4.81
N VAL A 167 12.02 -7.46 5.57
CA VAL A 167 13.04 -8.39 5.10
C VAL A 167 12.47 -9.45 4.16
N TRP A 168 11.31 -10.03 4.49
CA TRP A 168 10.73 -11.15 3.73
C TRP A 168 9.76 -10.72 2.63
N GLY A 169 9.13 -9.55 2.78
CA GLY A 169 8.17 -9.00 1.81
C GLY A 169 8.68 -8.98 0.37
N PRO A 170 9.89 -8.45 0.09
CA PRO A 170 10.47 -8.46 -1.24
C PRO A 170 10.57 -9.88 -1.83
N TRP A 171 11.03 -10.84 -1.04
CA TRP A 171 11.21 -12.23 -1.49
C TRP A 171 9.89 -12.93 -1.76
N VAL A 172 8.86 -12.70 -0.92
CA VAL A 172 7.52 -13.25 -1.14
C VAL A 172 6.91 -12.67 -2.41
N SER A 173 7.02 -11.35 -2.61
CA SER A 173 6.51 -10.67 -3.81
C SER A 173 7.22 -11.14 -5.08
N ILE A 174 8.55 -11.17 -5.08
CA ILE A 174 9.37 -11.64 -6.21
C ILE A 174 9.09 -13.12 -6.49
N GLY A 175 9.05 -13.96 -5.45
CA GLY A 175 8.81 -15.39 -5.57
C GLY A 175 7.43 -15.71 -6.14
N ALA A 176 6.38 -15.03 -5.65
CA ALA A 176 5.03 -15.19 -6.16
C ALA A 176 4.91 -14.73 -7.62
N THR A 177 5.51 -13.58 -7.96
CA THR A 177 5.48 -13.03 -9.32
C THR A 177 6.25 -13.92 -10.30
N ALA A 178 7.49 -14.30 -9.95
CA ALA A 178 8.31 -15.19 -10.77
C ALA A 178 7.65 -16.57 -10.93
N GLY A 179 7.12 -17.13 -9.84
CA GLY A 179 6.37 -18.39 -9.87
C GLY A 179 5.16 -18.32 -10.79
N CYS A 180 4.37 -17.24 -10.71
CA CYS A 180 3.23 -17.02 -11.59
C CYS A 180 3.64 -17.03 -13.08
N VAL A 181 4.68 -16.27 -13.44
CA VAL A 181 5.19 -16.20 -14.82
C VAL A 181 5.69 -17.57 -15.28
N VAL A 182 6.52 -18.24 -14.48
CA VAL A 182 7.09 -19.54 -14.83
C VAL A 182 5.99 -20.58 -15.03
N PHE A 183 5.04 -20.69 -14.10
CA PHE A 183 3.94 -21.66 -14.21
C PHE A 183 3.00 -21.35 -15.37
N ALA A 184 2.74 -20.08 -15.67
CA ALA A 184 1.96 -19.69 -16.84
C ALA A 184 2.67 -20.09 -18.15
N LEU A 185 3.98 -19.86 -18.26
CA LEU A 185 4.77 -20.26 -19.42
C LEU A 185 4.84 -21.79 -19.57
N LEU A 186 5.02 -22.53 -18.47
CA LEU A 186 4.98 -23.98 -18.48
C LEU A 186 3.60 -24.52 -18.90
N ALA A 187 2.51 -23.91 -18.42
CA ALA A 187 1.15 -24.27 -18.84
C ALA A 187 0.95 -24.05 -20.34
N LEU A 188 1.51 -22.97 -20.91
CA LEU A 188 1.50 -22.69 -22.34
C LEU A 188 2.38 -23.66 -23.15
N ALA A 189 3.56 -24.02 -22.64
CA ALA A 189 4.50 -24.91 -23.32
C ALA A 189 3.98 -26.35 -23.42
N VAL A 190 3.31 -26.84 -22.36
CA VAL A 190 2.71 -28.19 -22.33
C VAL A 190 1.39 -28.25 -23.10
N ALA A 191 0.73 -27.11 -23.34
CA ALA A 191 -0.57 -27.08 -24.00
C ALA A 191 -0.50 -27.46 -25.48
N ARG A 192 -1.32 -28.44 -25.87
CA ARG A 192 -1.55 -28.81 -27.28
C ARG A 192 -2.14 -27.69 -28.14
N SER A 193 -2.85 -26.74 -27.54
CA SER A 193 -3.47 -25.60 -28.23
C SER A 193 -3.22 -24.33 -27.44
N ARG A 194 -2.26 -23.52 -27.90
CA ARG A 194 -1.84 -22.26 -27.25
C ARG A 194 -3.02 -21.32 -27.01
N GLY A 195 -3.96 -21.23 -27.95
CA GLY A 195 -5.17 -20.41 -27.81
C GLY A 195 -6.03 -20.78 -26.60
N ARG A 196 -6.34 -22.07 -26.40
CA ARG A 196 -7.14 -22.53 -25.24
C ARG A 196 -6.43 -22.32 -23.91
N ALA A 197 -5.10 -22.38 -23.90
CA ALA A 197 -4.32 -22.14 -22.69
C ALA A 197 -4.29 -20.64 -22.34
N LEU A 198 -4.16 -19.76 -23.33
CA LEU A 198 -4.28 -18.31 -23.15
C LEU A 198 -5.68 -17.91 -22.63
N THR A 199 -6.75 -18.46 -23.21
CA THR A 199 -8.11 -18.21 -22.70
C THR A 199 -8.28 -18.70 -21.25
N GLY A 200 -7.71 -19.86 -20.91
CA GLY A 200 -7.77 -20.40 -19.55
C GLY A 200 -7.02 -19.53 -18.54
N LEU A 201 -5.84 -19.02 -18.89
CA LEU A 201 -5.10 -18.07 -18.05
C LEU A 201 -5.82 -16.72 -17.92
N GLY A 202 -6.44 -16.24 -19.00
CA GLY A 202 -7.26 -15.03 -18.96
C GLY A 202 -8.47 -15.17 -18.04
N VAL A 203 -9.18 -16.31 -18.10
CA VAL A 203 -10.28 -16.62 -17.16
C VAL A 203 -9.79 -16.68 -15.72
N SER A 204 -8.63 -17.29 -15.46
CA SER A 204 -8.02 -17.28 -14.13
C SER A 204 -7.74 -15.87 -13.62
N ALA A 205 -7.17 -14.99 -14.46
CA ALA A 205 -6.92 -13.60 -14.10
C ALA A 205 -8.23 -12.84 -13.80
N LEU A 206 -9.29 -13.10 -14.58
CA LEU A 206 -10.62 -12.54 -14.31
C LEU A 206 -11.18 -13.01 -12.96
N LEU A 207 -11.08 -14.31 -12.67
CA LEU A 207 -11.53 -14.88 -11.40
C LEU A 207 -10.75 -14.32 -10.22
N VAL A 208 -9.42 -14.21 -10.34
CA VAL A 208 -8.56 -13.63 -9.30
C VAL A 208 -8.89 -12.16 -9.07
N GLY A 209 -9.05 -11.37 -10.14
CA GLY A 209 -9.44 -9.96 -10.03
C GLY A 209 -10.80 -9.78 -9.35
N ALA A 210 -11.80 -10.56 -9.75
CA ALA A 210 -13.13 -10.52 -9.15
C ALA A 210 -13.14 -10.98 -7.68
N ALA A 211 -12.41 -12.06 -7.37
CA ALA A 211 -12.24 -12.55 -6.00
C ALA A 211 -11.51 -11.53 -5.12
N GLY A 212 -10.50 -10.83 -5.67
CA GLY A 212 -9.81 -9.74 -4.99
C GLY A 212 -10.75 -8.62 -4.58
N TRP A 213 -11.67 -8.24 -5.46
CA TRP A 213 -12.68 -7.20 -5.20
C TRP A 213 -13.60 -7.60 -4.03
N ALA A 214 -14.09 -8.84 -4.03
CA ALA A 214 -14.86 -9.39 -2.92
C ALA A 214 -14.03 -9.49 -1.61
N GLY A 215 -12.73 -9.81 -1.73
CA GLY A 215 -11.81 -9.88 -0.61
C GLY A 215 -11.61 -8.54 0.10
N ILE A 216 -11.58 -7.43 -0.65
CA ILE A 216 -11.48 -6.08 -0.08
C ILE A 216 -12.70 -5.76 0.79
N GLU A 217 -13.91 -6.07 0.31
CA GLU A 217 -15.14 -5.85 1.07
C GLU A 217 -15.17 -6.64 2.39
N VAL A 218 -14.64 -7.87 2.40
CA VAL A 218 -14.49 -8.66 3.64
C VAL A 218 -13.42 -8.06 4.55
N GLY A 219 -12.27 -7.65 3.99
CA GLY A 219 -11.19 -7.01 4.72
C GLY A 219 -11.62 -5.70 5.40
N ARG A 220 -12.38 -4.87 4.69
CA ARG A 220 -12.95 -3.62 5.20
C ARG A 220 -13.81 -3.82 6.44
N ARG A 221 -14.63 -4.88 6.48
CA ARG A 221 -15.45 -5.21 7.67
C ARG A 221 -14.58 -5.55 8.88
N TYR A 222 -13.51 -6.32 8.68
CA TYR A 222 -12.57 -6.66 9.75
C TYR A 222 -11.80 -5.43 10.24
N LEU A 223 -11.33 -4.58 9.33
CA LEU A 223 -10.65 -3.33 9.67
C LEU A 223 -11.57 -2.37 10.43
N ASN A 224 -12.81 -2.21 10.00
CA ASN A 224 -13.81 -1.39 10.68
C ASN A 224 -14.04 -1.86 12.13
N GLU A 225 -14.06 -3.18 12.39
CA GLU A 225 -14.20 -3.73 13.74
C GLU A 225 -12.99 -3.41 14.64
N GLN A 226 -11.78 -3.36 14.07
CA GLN A 226 -10.57 -2.97 14.80
C GLN A 226 -10.52 -1.45 15.02
N LEU A 227 -10.84 -0.67 13.99
CA LEU A 227 -10.89 0.81 14.04
C LEU A 227 -11.98 1.34 14.95
N ASN A 228 -13.05 0.55 15.20
CA ASN A 228 -14.04 0.84 16.24
C ASN A 228 -13.44 0.96 17.65
N ARG A 229 -12.22 0.46 17.88
CA ARG A 229 -11.50 0.63 19.16
C ARG A 229 -10.78 1.96 19.28
N THR A 230 -10.66 2.72 18.18
CA THR A 230 -10.08 4.06 18.13
C THR A 230 -11.21 5.09 18.07
N THR A 231 -11.16 6.09 18.95
CA THR A 231 -12.23 7.09 19.09
C THR A 231 -11.79 8.43 18.46
N GLY A 232 -12.73 9.16 17.85
CA GLY A 232 -12.54 10.56 17.44
C GLY A 232 -11.83 10.76 16.10
N ASP A 233 -11.10 11.87 15.98
CA ASP A 233 -10.50 12.32 14.71
C ASP A 233 -9.39 11.40 14.19
N ILE A 234 -8.66 10.71 15.09
CA ILE A 234 -7.63 9.72 14.72
C ILE A 234 -8.24 8.57 13.90
N ARG A 235 -9.46 8.13 14.24
CA ARG A 235 -10.18 7.13 13.46
C ARG A 235 -10.51 7.66 12.07
N ARG A 236 -10.98 8.91 11.95
CA ARG A 236 -11.31 9.50 10.65
C ARG A 236 -10.07 9.62 9.75
N ILE A 237 -8.92 9.99 10.31
CA ILE A 237 -7.64 9.99 9.57
C ILE A 237 -7.30 8.58 9.08
N ALA A 238 -7.43 7.57 9.95
CA ALA A 238 -7.17 6.18 9.58
C ALA A 238 -8.15 5.66 8.51
N ASP A 239 -9.45 5.98 8.61
CA ASP A 239 -10.47 5.60 7.63
C ASP A 239 -10.14 6.17 6.23
N VAL A 240 -9.67 7.43 6.15
CA VAL A 240 -9.26 8.03 4.87
C VAL A 240 -8.01 7.35 4.29
N MET A 241 -7.01 7.08 5.14
CA MET A 241 -5.80 6.37 4.73
C MET A 241 -6.13 4.96 4.20
N VAL A 242 -7.03 4.24 4.88
CA VAL A 242 -7.53 2.93 4.44
C VAL A 242 -8.30 3.06 3.12
N GLY A 243 -9.17 4.06 2.97
CA GLY A 243 -9.91 4.29 1.72
C GLY A 243 -8.97 4.51 0.52
N HIS A 244 -7.92 5.32 0.69
CA HIS A 244 -6.92 5.52 -0.36
C HIS A 244 -6.12 4.25 -0.68
N ALA A 245 -5.84 3.42 0.33
CA ALA A 245 -5.22 2.12 0.14
C ALA A 245 -6.15 1.15 -0.64
N GLU A 246 -7.43 1.10 -0.28
CA GLU A 246 -8.45 0.32 -0.99
C GLU A 246 -8.58 0.75 -2.45
N ASP A 247 -8.64 2.05 -2.73
CA ASP A 247 -8.70 2.60 -4.09
C ASP A 247 -7.47 2.26 -4.92
N SER A 248 -6.27 2.36 -4.32
CA SER A 248 -5.02 1.93 -4.95
C SER A 248 -5.06 0.44 -5.31
N LEU A 249 -5.53 -0.41 -4.41
CA LEU A 249 -5.62 -1.85 -4.64
C LEU A 249 -6.69 -2.19 -5.70
N HIS A 250 -7.83 -1.51 -5.69
CA HIS A 250 -8.84 -1.64 -6.75
C HIS A 250 -8.27 -1.31 -8.13
N TRP A 251 -7.41 -0.30 -8.25
CA TRP A 251 -6.73 0.00 -9.51
C TRP A 251 -5.87 -1.18 -9.99
N TRP A 252 -5.08 -1.81 -9.11
CA TRP A 252 -4.30 -3.00 -9.45
C TRP A 252 -5.15 -4.20 -9.88
N LEU A 253 -6.28 -4.42 -9.20
CA LEU A 253 -7.23 -5.45 -9.58
C LEU A 253 -7.88 -5.16 -10.94
N ASN A 254 -8.21 -3.91 -11.22
CA ASN A 254 -8.74 -3.49 -12.53
C ASN A 254 -7.72 -3.72 -13.65
N VAL A 255 -6.44 -3.44 -13.42
CA VAL A 255 -5.37 -3.77 -14.38
C VAL A 255 -5.26 -5.28 -14.58
N THR A 256 -5.38 -6.07 -13.52
CA THR A 256 -5.38 -7.55 -13.59
C THR A 256 -6.57 -8.08 -14.38
N LEU A 257 -7.77 -7.52 -14.16
CA LEU A 257 -8.99 -7.84 -14.91
C LEU A 257 -8.82 -7.50 -16.40
N ALA A 258 -8.31 -6.30 -16.71
CA ALA A 258 -8.06 -5.87 -18.08
C ALA A 258 -7.06 -6.78 -18.80
N ALA A 259 -5.96 -7.16 -18.13
CA ALA A 259 -5.01 -8.14 -18.65
C ALA A 259 -5.67 -9.52 -18.89
N GLY A 260 -6.56 -9.94 -17.98
CA GLY A 260 -7.37 -11.15 -18.15
C GLY A 260 -8.24 -11.10 -19.40
N VAL A 261 -8.99 -10.02 -19.63
CA VAL A 261 -9.80 -9.81 -20.84
C VAL A 261 -8.92 -9.88 -22.09
N ALA A 262 -7.78 -9.18 -22.10
CA ALA A 262 -6.87 -9.18 -23.24
C ALA A 262 -6.34 -10.59 -23.57
N LEU A 263 -5.98 -11.37 -22.54
CA LEU A 263 -5.55 -12.77 -22.70
C LEU A 263 -6.66 -13.68 -23.25
N VAL A 264 -7.91 -13.49 -22.82
CA VAL A 264 -9.06 -14.23 -23.37
C VAL A 264 -9.24 -13.93 -24.84
N VAL A 265 -9.26 -12.64 -25.22
CA VAL A 265 -9.43 -12.22 -26.62
C VAL A 265 -8.29 -12.77 -27.49
N LEU A 266 -7.04 -12.59 -27.04
CA LEU A 266 -5.87 -13.11 -27.75
C LEU A 266 -5.93 -14.63 -27.91
N GLY A 267 -6.29 -15.35 -26.84
CA GLY A 267 -6.44 -16.79 -26.87
C GLY A 267 -7.50 -17.27 -27.86
N PHE A 268 -8.63 -16.56 -27.95
CA PHE A 268 -9.68 -16.85 -28.92
C PHE A 268 -9.21 -16.64 -30.36
N VAL A 269 -8.54 -15.51 -30.65
CA VAL A 269 -7.97 -15.21 -31.97
C VAL A 269 -6.96 -16.27 -32.39
N VAL A 270 -6.02 -16.64 -31.51
CA VAL A 270 -5.02 -17.69 -31.77
C VAL A 270 -5.68 -19.05 -32.02
N ALA A 271 -6.76 -19.38 -31.28
CA ALA A 271 -7.49 -20.63 -31.48
C ALA A 271 -8.19 -20.67 -32.84
N MET A 272 -8.81 -19.57 -33.28
CA MET A 272 -9.46 -19.48 -34.60
C MET A 272 -8.45 -19.63 -35.74
N VAL A 273 -7.33 -18.90 -35.68
CA VAL A 273 -6.27 -18.98 -36.71
C VAL A 273 -5.67 -20.37 -36.77
N GLY A 274 -5.36 -20.98 -35.63
CA GLY A 274 -4.83 -22.35 -35.58
C GLY A 274 -5.80 -23.41 -36.13
N GLY A 275 -7.11 -23.22 -35.93
CA GLY A 275 -8.15 -24.08 -36.49
C GLY A 275 -8.27 -23.98 -38.02
N LEU A 276 -8.13 -22.77 -38.57
CA LEU A 276 -8.19 -22.53 -40.01
C LEU A 276 -6.96 -23.11 -40.75
N VAL A 277 -5.75 -22.94 -40.18
CA VAL A 277 -4.51 -23.48 -40.77
C VAL A 277 -4.47 -25.02 -40.68
N GLY A 278 -4.98 -25.62 -39.60
CA GLY A 278 -5.04 -27.07 -39.45
C GLY A 278 -6.00 -27.76 -40.42
N LYS A 279 -7.07 -27.07 -40.84
CA LYS A 279 -8.04 -27.58 -41.82
C LYS A 279 -7.53 -27.51 -43.27
N SER A 280 -6.45 -26.77 -43.50
CA SER A 280 -5.89 -26.50 -44.83
C SER A 280 -4.77 -27.45 -45.27
N ARG A 281 -4.43 -28.48 -44.47
CA ARG A 281 -3.49 -29.54 -44.88
C ARG A 281 -4.29 -30.68 -45.54
N PRO A 282 -4.29 -30.81 -46.88
CA PRO A 282 -4.83 -32.00 -47.53
C PRO A 282 -4.00 -33.22 -47.16
N ALA A 283 -4.68 -34.34 -46.94
CA ALA A 283 -4.04 -35.64 -46.79
C ALA A 283 -3.34 -36.00 -48.11
N SER A 284 -2.03 -36.21 -48.07
CA SER A 284 -1.25 -36.86 -49.11
C SER A 284 -0.76 -38.19 -48.58
#